data_AF-A0A6A3CQX1-F1
#
_entry.id   AF-A0A6A3CQX1-F1
#
_cell.length_a   1.000
_cell.length_b   1.000
_cell.length_c   1.000
_cell.angle_alpha   90.00
_cell.angle_beta   90.00
_cell.angle_gamma   90.00
#
_symmetry.space_group_name_H-M   'P 1'
#
loop_
_entity.id
_entity.type
_entity.pdbx_description
1 polymer ?
#
loop_
_entity_poly.entity_id
_entity_poly.type
_entity_poly.pdbx_seq_one_letter_code
_entity_poly.pdbx_strand_id
1 'polypeptide(L)'
;MLWDDDYIVEFCKSNDVPVYKRDPDDGIDTVGKAGGNHAVFGLKFRILREFLQLGYSVLLSDVDIVYLQNPFNHLYRDSDVESMTDGHDNMTAYGYNDVFDEPAMGWARFAHTMRIWVFNSGFFYIRHAIASIELLDRVADRLARQENS
;
A
#
# COMPACT_ATOMS: atom_id res chain seq x y z
N MET A 1 -17.07 -13.77 -12.73
CA MET A 1 -16.25 -14.86 -12.15
C MET A 1 -15.69 -14.30 -10.87
N LEU A 2 -16.42 -14.46 -9.77
CA LEU A 2 -15.98 -14.01 -8.44
C LEU A 2 -14.96 -15.05 -7.97
N TRP A 3 -13.75 -14.60 -7.65
CA TRP A 3 -12.72 -15.45 -7.08
C TRP A 3 -13.22 -15.91 -5.71
N ASP A 4 -13.47 -17.21 -5.57
CA ASP A 4 -13.82 -17.83 -4.30
C ASP A 4 -12.52 -17.98 -3.49
N ASP A 5 -12.45 -17.36 -2.32
CA ASP A 5 -11.28 -17.43 -1.44
C ASP A 5 -10.89 -18.89 -1.14
N ASP A 6 -11.87 -19.80 -1.11
CA ASP A 6 -11.63 -21.23 -0.88
C ASP A 6 -10.83 -21.87 -2.04
N TYR A 7 -11.08 -21.45 -3.28
CA TYR A 7 -10.31 -21.93 -4.43
C TYR A 7 -8.84 -21.51 -4.34
N ILE A 8 -8.57 -20.26 -3.94
CA ILE A 8 -7.18 -19.76 -3.79
C ILE A 8 -6.48 -20.51 -2.66
N VAL A 9 -7.16 -20.74 -1.54
CA VAL A 9 -6.61 -21.52 -0.42
C VAL A 9 -6.23 -22.93 -0.86
N GLU A 10 -7.11 -23.65 -1.54
CA GLU A 10 -6.82 -25.01 -2.02
C GLU A 10 -5.73 -25.03 -3.08
N PHE A 11 -5.69 -24.01 -3.95
CA PHE A 11 -4.60 -23.84 -4.91
C PHE A 11 -3.25 -23.68 -4.20
N CYS A 12 -3.14 -22.80 -3.21
CA CYS A 12 -1.90 -22.61 -2.44
C CYS A 12 -1.47 -23.89 -1.73
N LYS A 13 -2.40 -24.59 -1.06
CA LYS A 13 -2.12 -25.87 -0.40
C LYS A 13 -1.62 -26.93 -1.39
N SER A 14 -2.23 -27.04 -2.57
CA SER A 14 -1.83 -28.02 -3.58
C SER A 14 -0.41 -27.77 -4.15
N ASN A 15 0.09 -26.53 -4.01
CA ASN A 15 1.43 -26.12 -4.44
C ASN A 15 2.43 -26.01 -3.27
N ASP A 16 2.08 -26.49 -2.08
CA ASP A 16 2.91 -26.40 -0.86
C ASP A 16 3.30 -24.95 -0.49
N VAL A 17 2.41 -24.00 -0.82
CA VAL A 17 2.57 -22.59 -0.48
C VAL A 17 1.84 -22.31 0.84
N PRO A 18 2.54 -21.79 1.87
CA PRO A 18 1.90 -21.38 3.11
C PRO A 18 0.81 -20.35 2.83
N VAL A 19 -0.40 -20.63 3.32
CA VAL A 19 -1.57 -19.78 3.13
C VAL A 19 -2.19 -19.44 4.47
N TYR A 20 -2.55 -18.17 4.63
CA TYR A 20 -3.33 -17.67 5.74
C TYR A 20 -4.65 -17.12 5.20
N LYS A 21 -5.76 -17.68 5.67
CA LYS A 21 -7.09 -17.13 5.49
C LYS A 21 -7.59 -16.75 6.88
N ARG A 22 -7.97 -15.48 7.06
CA ARG A 22 -8.58 -15.02 8.32
C ARG A 22 -9.98 -15.64 8.42
N ASP A 23 -10.34 -16.12 9.60
CA ASP A 23 -11.71 -16.55 9.86
C ASP A 23 -12.68 -15.37 9.70
N PRO A 24 -13.91 -15.59 9.21
CA PRO A 24 -14.95 -14.56 9.17
C PRO A 24 -15.14 -14.00 10.58
N ASP A 25 -14.72 -12.76 10.81
CA ASP A 25 -14.85 -12.08 12.10
C ASP A 25 -16.04 -11.14 12.01
N ASP A 26 -17.12 -11.42 12.74
CA ASP A 26 -18.36 -10.65 12.72
C ASP A 26 -18.11 -9.14 12.94
N GLY A 27 -17.07 -8.72 13.66
CA GLY A 27 -16.75 -7.31 13.89
C GLY A 27 -16.11 -6.60 12.68
N ILE A 28 -15.41 -7.32 11.83
CA ILE A 28 -14.72 -6.80 10.64
C ILE A 28 -15.58 -7.02 9.39
N ASP A 29 -16.23 -8.17 9.29
CA ASP A 29 -17.15 -8.51 8.20
C ASP A 29 -18.41 -7.65 8.24
N THR A 30 -18.89 -7.25 9.42
CA THR A 30 -19.98 -6.25 9.50
C THR A 30 -19.53 -4.88 9.02
N VAL A 31 -18.27 -4.49 9.25
CA VAL A 31 -17.71 -3.24 8.72
C VAL A 31 -17.52 -3.31 7.20
N GLY A 32 -17.08 -4.46 6.68
CA GLY A 32 -16.99 -4.75 5.25
C GLY A 32 -18.36 -4.79 4.54
N LYS A 33 -19.40 -5.29 5.22
CA LYS A 33 -20.76 -5.45 4.68
C LYS A 33 -21.70 -4.25 4.91
N ALA A 34 -21.46 -3.42 5.93
CA ALA A 34 -22.32 -2.29 6.30
C ALA A 34 -21.70 -0.90 6.09
N GLY A 35 -20.38 -0.78 5.92
CA GLY A 35 -19.67 0.50 5.95
C GLY A 35 -19.40 1.09 4.56
N GLY A 36 -19.72 2.38 4.38
CA GLY A 36 -19.25 3.15 3.22
C GLY A 36 -17.72 3.05 3.10
N ASN A 37 -17.21 3.20 1.86
CA ASN A 37 -15.80 3.01 1.43
C ASN A 37 -14.72 3.26 2.50
N HIS A 38 -14.90 4.29 3.32
CA HIS A 38 -14.04 4.69 4.41
C HIS A 38 -13.72 3.58 5.45
N ALA A 39 -14.70 2.73 5.80
CA ALA A 39 -14.49 1.69 6.81
C ALA A 39 -13.80 0.44 6.24
N VAL A 40 -13.96 0.20 4.92
CA VAL A 40 -13.37 -0.91 4.17
C VAL A 40 -11.88 -0.65 3.87
N PHE A 41 -11.50 0.57 3.50
CA PHE A 41 -10.10 0.90 3.20
C PHE A 41 -9.20 1.00 4.45
N GLY A 42 -9.74 1.32 5.63
CA GLY A 42 -8.98 1.27 6.88
C GLY A 42 -8.58 -0.14 7.29
N LEU A 43 -9.35 -1.15 6.85
CA LEU A 43 -9.13 -2.55 7.22
C LEU A 43 -7.81 -3.10 6.67
N LYS A 44 -7.47 -2.79 5.40
CA LYS A 44 -6.23 -3.30 4.79
C LYS A 44 -5.00 -2.84 5.56
N PHE A 45 -4.97 -1.58 6.01
CA PHE A 45 -3.83 -1.06 6.78
C PHE A 45 -3.74 -1.66 8.18
N ARG A 46 -4.87 -2.02 8.81
CA ARG A 46 -4.88 -2.74 10.09
C ARG A 46 -4.33 -4.16 9.95
N ILE A 47 -4.76 -4.90 8.94
CA ILE A 47 -4.27 -6.25 8.66
C ILE A 47 -2.77 -6.22 8.36
N LEU A 48 -2.33 -5.29 7.51
CA LEU A 48 -0.90 -5.11 7.22
C LEU A 48 -0.08 -4.86 8.48
N ARG A 49 -0.58 -4.03 9.38
CA ARG A 49 0.09 -3.73 10.64
C ARG A 49 0.30 -4.98 11.49
N GLU A 50 -0.69 -5.86 11.59
CA GLU A 50 -0.56 -7.13 12.32
C GLU A 50 0.58 -7.99 11.74
N PHE A 51 0.67 -8.12 10.41
CA PHE A 51 1.77 -8.84 9.76
C PHE A 51 3.14 -8.20 10.01
N LEU A 52 3.23 -6.87 9.92
CA LEU A 52 4.47 -6.18 10.24
C LEU A 52 4.88 -6.41 11.70
N GLN A 53 3.94 -6.42 12.66
CA GLN A 53 4.26 -6.69 14.06
C GLN A 53 4.77 -8.11 14.30
N LEU A 54 4.34 -9.08 13.49
CA LEU A 54 4.82 -10.47 13.53
C LEU A 54 6.20 -10.66 12.88
N GLY A 55 6.79 -9.61 12.29
CA GLY A 55 8.11 -9.67 11.66
C GLY A 55 8.09 -9.91 10.16
N TYR A 56 6.92 -9.94 9.52
CA TYR A 56 6.80 -10.18 8.08
C TYR A 56 6.84 -8.87 7.30
N SER A 57 7.64 -8.83 6.23
CA SER A 57 7.47 -7.83 5.17
C SER A 57 6.36 -8.30 4.22
N VAL A 58 5.57 -7.37 3.70
CA VAL A 58 4.37 -7.70 2.92
C VAL A 58 4.43 -7.03 1.55
N LEU A 59 4.16 -7.81 0.50
CA LEU A 59 3.78 -7.28 -0.81
C LEU A 59 2.25 -7.34 -0.89
N LEU A 60 1.59 -6.19 -0.83
CA LEU A 60 0.14 -6.09 -0.98
C LEU A 60 -0.21 -6.00 -2.46
N SER A 61 -1.28 -6.69 -2.85
CA SER A 61 -1.92 -6.61 -4.16
C SER A 61 -3.43 -6.59 -3.99
N ASP A 62 -4.09 -5.59 -4.55
CA ASP A 62 -5.53 -5.59 -4.75
C ASP A 62 -5.90 -6.65 -5.80
N VAL A 63 -7.18 -7.04 -5.82
CA VAL A 63 -7.70 -8.16 -6.63
C VAL A 63 -7.76 -7.82 -8.13
N ASP A 64 -7.78 -6.53 -8.47
CA ASP A 64 -7.84 -6.01 -9.83
C ASP A 64 -6.45 -5.72 -10.44
N ILE A 65 -5.37 -6.05 -9.73
CA ILE A 65 -4.00 -5.94 -10.23
C ILE A 65 -3.65 -7.16 -11.09
N VAL A 66 -3.07 -6.89 -12.27
CA VAL A 66 -2.61 -7.92 -13.21
C VAL A 66 -1.11 -7.78 -13.46
N TYR A 67 -0.38 -8.89 -13.29
CA TYR A 67 1.05 -8.95 -13.58
C TYR A 67 1.32 -9.42 -15.00
N LEU A 68 1.91 -8.55 -15.82
CA LEU A 68 2.37 -8.91 -17.17
C LEU A 68 3.79 -9.51 -17.16
N GLN A 69 4.56 -9.20 -16.11
CA GLN A 69 5.91 -9.68 -15.86
C GLN A 69 6.04 -10.04 -14.39
N ASN A 70 7.04 -10.84 -14.05
CA ASN A 70 7.30 -11.21 -12.65
C ASN A 70 7.64 -9.96 -11.82
N PRO A 71 6.77 -9.52 -10.88
CA PRO A 71 6.97 -8.29 -10.13
C PRO A 71 8.14 -8.37 -9.15
N PHE A 72 8.52 -9.57 -8.70
CA PHE A 72 9.55 -9.75 -7.67
C PHE A 72 10.95 -9.35 -8.14
N ASN A 73 11.20 -9.33 -9.46
CA ASN A 73 12.46 -8.86 -10.03
C ASN A 73 12.61 -7.34 -9.99
N HIS A 74 11.52 -6.61 -9.68
CA HIS A 74 11.46 -5.15 -9.66
C HIS A 74 11.30 -4.58 -8.23
N LEU A 75 11.43 -5.43 -7.20
CA LEU A 75 11.49 -5.01 -5.80
C LEU A 75 12.95 -4.85 -5.38
N TYR A 76 13.37 -3.62 -5.09
CA TYR A 76 14.77 -3.28 -4.78
C TYR A 76 15.10 -3.43 -3.29
N ARG A 77 14.10 -3.33 -2.42
CA ARG A 77 14.18 -3.51 -0.95
C ARG A 77 15.19 -2.60 -0.26
N ASP A 78 15.48 -1.46 -0.86
CA ASP A 78 16.34 -0.41 -0.31
C ASP A 78 15.55 0.63 0.50
N SER A 79 14.22 0.54 0.46
CA SER A 79 13.29 1.46 1.09
C SER A 79 12.32 0.71 2.02
N ASP A 80 11.75 1.41 2.99
CA ASP A 80 10.71 0.85 3.86
C ASP A 80 9.40 0.59 3.13
N VAL A 81 9.10 1.43 2.12
CA VAL A 81 7.93 1.32 1.26
C VAL A 81 8.35 1.48 -0.19
N GLU A 82 7.94 0.56 -1.05
CA GLU A 82 8.05 0.65 -2.50
C GLU A 82 6.65 0.55 -3.10
N SER A 83 6.25 1.54 -3.89
CA SER A 83 4.88 1.67 -4.37
C SER A 83 4.86 2.08 -5.83
N MET A 84 3.78 1.73 -6.52
CA MET A 84 3.49 2.31 -7.83
C MET A 84 2.91 3.72 -7.68
N THR A 85 3.01 4.50 -8.75
CA THR A 85 2.35 5.79 -8.92
C THR A 85 1.26 5.67 -9.98
N ASP A 86 0.27 6.56 -9.95
CA ASP A 86 -0.73 6.68 -11.02
C ASP A 86 -0.18 7.47 -12.23
N GLY A 87 1.15 7.55 -12.39
CA GLY A 87 1.80 8.24 -13.49
C GLY A 87 1.55 7.54 -14.83
N HIS A 88 1.40 8.32 -15.89
CA HIS A 88 1.03 7.80 -17.22
C HIS A 88 2.17 7.93 -18.26
N ASP A 89 3.36 8.37 -17.83
CA ASP A 89 4.58 8.43 -18.64
C ASP A 89 5.82 8.20 -17.76
N ASN A 90 7.01 8.07 -18.36
CA ASN A 90 8.23 7.82 -17.59
C ASN A 90 8.55 8.92 -16.55
N MET A 91 8.22 10.18 -16.81
CA MET A 91 8.52 11.26 -15.86
C MET A 91 7.62 11.19 -14.63
N THR A 92 6.34 10.96 -14.84
CA THR A 92 5.33 10.91 -13.78
C THR A 92 5.33 9.57 -13.05
N ALA A 93 5.72 8.47 -13.72
CA ALA A 93 5.79 7.13 -13.16
C ALA A 93 6.84 7.02 -12.03
N TYR A 94 8.04 7.57 -12.24
CA TYR A 94 9.12 7.52 -11.25
C TYR A 94 9.20 8.79 -10.38
N GLY A 95 8.46 9.83 -10.77
CA GLY A 95 8.64 11.18 -10.26
C GLY A 95 9.86 11.87 -10.86
N TYR A 96 9.95 13.18 -10.62
CA TYR A 96 11.03 14.02 -11.14
C TYR A 96 11.44 15.09 -10.13
N ASN A 97 12.68 15.54 -10.25
CA ASN A 97 13.20 16.67 -9.49
C ASN A 97 12.67 17.97 -10.14
N ASP A 98 11.98 18.77 -9.34
CA ASP A 98 11.43 20.07 -9.72
C ASP A 98 12.11 21.17 -8.92
N VAL A 99 12.50 22.24 -9.59
CA VAL A 99 13.16 23.38 -8.96
C VAL A 99 12.12 24.45 -8.67
N PHE A 100 11.80 24.61 -7.39
CA PHE A 100 10.93 25.69 -6.94
C PHE A 100 11.74 26.96 -6.70
N ASP A 101 11.39 28.02 -7.41
CA ASP A 101 12.01 29.34 -7.29
C ASP A 101 11.25 30.17 -6.25
N GLU A 102 11.86 30.40 -5.08
CA GLU A 102 11.36 31.28 -4.02
C GLU A 102 12.32 32.45 -3.79
N PRO A 103 12.07 33.63 -4.42
CA PRO A 103 12.96 34.78 -4.33
C PRO A 103 13.22 35.28 -2.89
N ALA A 104 12.27 35.08 -1.97
CA ALA A 104 12.42 35.51 -0.58
C ALA A 104 13.53 34.76 0.18
N MET A 105 13.96 33.58 -0.32
CA MET A 105 15.01 32.76 0.29
C MET A 105 16.44 33.21 -0.08
N GLY A 106 16.61 34.24 -0.90
CA GLY A 106 17.90 34.83 -1.23
C GLY A 106 18.86 33.85 -1.91
N TRP A 107 20.00 33.56 -1.29
CA TRP A 107 20.99 32.60 -1.80
C TRP A 107 20.46 31.14 -1.89
N ALA A 108 19.41 30.80 -1.14
CA ALA A 108 18.73 29.50 -1.18
C ALA A 108 17.47 29.50 -2.06
N ARG A 109 17.37 30.44 -3.00
CA ARG A 109 16.20 30.68 -3.87
C ARG A 109 15.71 29.46 -4.65
N PHE A 110 16.62 28.58 -5.08
CA PHE A 110 16.27 27.40 -5.87
C PHE A 110 16.21 26.16 -4.97
N ALA A 111 15.00 25.82 -4.54
CA ALA A 111 14.76 24.64 -3.72
C ALA A 111 14.44 23.44 -4.63
N HIS A 112 15.22 22.37 -4.50
CA HIS A 112 14.93 21.10 -5.17
C HIS A 112 13.82 20.36 -4.43
N THR A 113 12.74 20.06 -5.14
CA THR A 113 11.60 19.28 -4.64
C THR A 113 11.46 18.01 -5.46
N MET A 114 10.96 16.94 -4.84
CA MET A 114 10.57 15.74 -5.58
C MET A 114 9.08 15.81 -5.88
N ARG A 115 8.71 15.69 -7.16
CA ARG A 115 7.34 15.59 -7.61
C ARG A 115 7.05 14.13 -7.92
N ILE A 116 6.06 13.57 -7.25
CA ILE A 116 5.61 12.20 -7.47
C ILE A 116 4.13 12.28 -7.84
N TRP A 117 3.76 11.62 -8.93
CA TRP A 117 2.36 11.46 -9.29
C TRP A 117 1.74 10.48 -8.31
N VAL A 118 0.52 10.77 -7.83
CA VAL A 118 -0.16 10.10 -6.69
C VAL A 118 0.29 8.66 -6.44
N PHE A 119 0.71 8.35 -5.20
CA PHE A 119 1.02 6.98 -4.83
C PHE A 119 -0.23 6.11 -4.82
N ASN A 120 -0.15 4.98 -5.53
CA ASN A 120 -1.21 4.01 -5.60
C ASN A 120 -1.13 3.05 -4.40
N SER A 121 -2.23 2.88 -3.65
CA SER A 121 -2.26 2.00 -2.47
C SER A 121 -2.73 0.57 -2.75
N GLY A 122 -2.94 0.22 -4.02
CA GLY A 122 -3.44 -1.08 -4.46
C GLY A 122 -2.34 -2.09 -4.78
N PHE A 123 -1.09 -1.66 -5.01
CA PHE A 123 0.04 -2.58 -5.06
C PHE A 123 1.32 -1.91 -4.59
N PHE A 124 1.83 -2.40 -3.46
CA PHE A 124 3.04 -1.87 -2.83
C PHE A 124 3.69 -2.91 -1.93
N TYR A 125 5.00 -2.80 -1.79
CA TYR A 125 5.80 -3.54 -0.82
C TYR A 125 6.04 -2.66 0.41
N ILE A 126 5.89 -3.26 1.59
CA ILE A 126 6.21 -2.64 2.86
C ILE A 126 7.06 -3.57 3.71
N ARG A 127 8.22 -3.07 4.13
CA ARG A 127 9.19 -3.81 4.93
C ARG A 127 8.75 -3.85 6.40
N HIS A 128 9.01 -4.97 7.08
CA HIS A 128 9.00 -4.98 8.54
C HIS A 128 10.07 -4.03 9.10
N ALA A 129 9.64 -2.89 9.62
CA ALA A 129 10.46 -1.91 10.30
C ALA A 129 9.59 -1.08 11.27
N ILE A 130 10.21 -0.50 12.30
CA ILE A 130 9.52 0.38 13.25
C ILE A 130 8.87 1.55 12.50
N ALA A 131 9.58 2.15 11.55
CA ALA A 131 9.08 3.26 10.73
C ALA A 131 7.84 2.86 9.90
N SER A 132 7.83 1.65 9.32
CA SER A 132 6.67 1.13 8.57
C SER A 132 5.45 0.93 9.46
N ILE A 133 5.63 0.43 10.68
CA ILE A 133 4.53 0.27 11.65
C ILE A 133 3.98 1.64 12.05
N GLU A 134 4.85 2.60 12.38
CA GLU A 134 4.42 3.97 12.70
C GLU A 134 3.71 4.65 11.52
N LEU A 135 4.15 4.39 10.28
CA LEU A 135 3.49 4.90 9.08
C LEU A 135 2.06 4.35 8.99
N LEU A 136 1.88 3.04 9.17
CA LEU A 136 0.55 2.42 9.14
C LEU A 136 -0.34 2.93 10.27
N ASP A 137 0.21 3.17 11.47
CA ASP A 137 -0.51 3.78 12.58
C ASP A 137 -1.02 5.18 12.21
N ARG A 138 -0.16 6.03 11.62
CA ARG A 138 -0.55 7.37 11.18
C ARG A 138 -1.58 7.35 10.07
N VAL A 139 -1.47 6.43 9.11
CA VAL A 139 -2.44 6.27 8.02
C VAL A 139 -3.80 5.83 8.57
N ALA A 140 -3.82 4.81 9.43
CA ALA A 140 -5.05 4.32 10.03
C ALA A 140 -5.73 5.38 10.92
N ASP A 141 -4.95 6.10 11.74
CA ASP A 141 -5.45 7.19 12.57
C ASP A 141 -6.00 8.35 11.73
N ARG A 142 -5.32 8.70 10.63
CA ARG A 142 -5.76 9.77 9.74
C ARG A 142 -7.07 9.41 9.06
N LEU A 143 -7.16 8.19 8.53
CA LEU A 143 -8.39 7.69 7.91
C LEU A 143 -9.52 7.78 8.95
N ALA A 144 -9.37 7.16 10.12
CA ALA A 144 -10.42 7.13 11.14
C ALA A 144 -10.95 8.50 11.61
N ARG A 145 -10.19 9.60 11.42
CA ARG A 145 -10.54 10.95 11.90
C ARG A 145 -10.99 11.91 10.81
N GLN A 146 -10.73 11.66 9.52
CA GLN A 146 -11.07 12.60 8.45
C GLN A 146 -12.39 12.19 7.77
N GLU A 147 -13.42 13.04 7.87
CA GLU A 147 -14.59 12.94 6.99
C GLU A 147 -14.17 13.29 5.56
N ASN A 148 -14.57 12.48 4.57
CA ASN A 148 -14.28 12.74 3.17
C ASN A 148 -14.87 14.11 2.78
N SER A 149 -14.01 15.06 2.40
CA SER A 149 -14.41 16.35 1.80
C SER A 149 -14.73 16.19 0.32
#